data_AF-A0A831TGB2-F1
#
_entry.id   AF-A0A831TGB2-F1
#
_cell.length_a   1.000
_cell.length_b   1.000
_cell.length_c   1.000
_cell.angle_alpha   90.00
_cell.angle_beta   90.00
_cell.angle_gamma   90.00
#
_symmetry.space_group_name_H-M   'P 1'
#
loop_
_entity.id
_entity.type
_entity.pdbx_description
1 polymer ?
#
loop_
_entity_poly.entity_id
_entity_poly.type
_entity_poly.pdbx_seq_one_letter_code
_entity_poly.pdbx_strand_id
1 'polypeptide(L)'
;MNSKNFGGIKLAEASFNSGKNIILRIEMEGNIKFAEVASAIAHAGGDIVAIDIVDAGKNYTVRDITVSEAESGLQERISDALGQIKGVKLEHISDRTFLMHLGGKITTIPKTPIQNRDDLSRVYTPDVARVCMAIHDDPSKAFTLTIKKNTVAVISDGSAVLGLGNIGPRAAMPVMEGKAVLFKQFADVDAFPICLSTQDTEEIIHIIKNIATAFGGINLEDISSPRCFEIEERLREELDIPVFHDDQHGTAVVMLAGLINALKLVGKSMEEVKVVVCGIGAAGVACTKMLIAAGVRDIVGVDSKGILSSDQQHDNMMKQWFAENTNKDRQTGTLQTAIKGADVFIGLSSGGLLTREDILTMAEDRIVFAMANPTPEILPEEIEDIAIVATGRSDYPNQINNVLCFPGIFRGALDCRASTINEEMKLAAAEAIASTVIDEELNSHHIIPSVFNKDVVIAVRDRVIKAAIQSGIAKKTPREYR
;
A
#
# COMPACT_ATOMS: atom_id res chain seq x y z
N MET A 1 -6.25 38.32 26.32
CA MET A 1 -4.86 38.27 25.79
C MET A 1 -4.49 36.81 25.60
N ASN A 2 -4.01 36.50 24.39
CA ASN A 2 -3.48 35.23 23.89
C ASN A 2 -4.48 34.12 23.51
N SER A 3 -5.24 34.37 22.43
CA SER A 3 -5.53 33.34 21.43
C SER A 3 -4.32 33.22 20.50
N LYS A 4 -3.68 32.06 20.44
CA LYS A 4 -2.68 31.76 19.42
C LYS A 4 -3.41 31.14 18.23
N ASN A 5 -3.53 31.93 17.16
CA ASN A 5 -3.85 31.46 15.82
C ASN A 5 -2.85 30.36 15.43
N PHE A 6 -3.34 29.15 15.17
CA PHE A 6 -2.59 28.18 14.39
C PHE A 6 -2.65 28.64 12.93
N GLY A 7 -1.47 28.86 12.35
CA GLY A 7 -1.30 29.42 11.02
C GLY A 7 -1.97 28.56 9.95
N GLY A 8 -2.66 29.24 9.03
CA GLY A 8 -3.23 28.64 7.84
C GLY A 8 -2.14 28.03 6.96
N ILE A 9 -2.14 26.70 6.88
CA ILE A 9 -1.51 25.97 5.80
C ILE A 9 -2.52 25.97 4.66
N LYS A 10 -2.21 26.64 3.55
CA LYS A 10 -2.90 26.38 2.28
C LYS A 10 -2.56 24.93 1.88
N LEU A 11 -3.50 24.02 2.13
CA LEU A 11 -3.47 22.68 1.56
C LEU A 11 -3.49 22.83 0.04
N ALA A 12 -2.50 22.24 -0.65
CA ALA A 12 -2.58 22.08 -2.08
C ALA A 12 -3.83 21.24 -2.39
N GLU A 13 -4.66 21.72 -3.31
CA GLU A 13 -5.87 21.03 -3.77
C GLU A 13 -5.50 19.76 -4.55
N ALA A 14 -5.24 18.67 -3.83
CA ALA A 14 -5.40 17.34 -4.37
C ALA A 14 -6.88 16.97 -4.22
N SER A 15 -7.62 16.93 -5.33
CA SER A 15 -9.03 16.55 -5.36
C SER A 15 -9.18 15.05 -5.12
N PHE A 16 -9.16 14.63 -3.85
CA PHE A 16 -9.63 13.32 -3.44
C PHE A 16 -11.14 13.37 -3.28
N ASN A 17 -11.87 12.83 -4.25
CA ASN A 17 -13.34 12.75 -4.24
C ASN A 17 -13.83 11.41 -3.67
N SER A 18 -13.24 10.98 -2.54
CA SER A 18 -13.84 9.97 -1.66
C SER A 18 -14.53 10.73 -0.53
N GLY A 19 -15.86 10.60 -0.40
CA GLY A 19 -16.69 11.42 0.49
C GLY A 19 -16.04 11.70 1.86
N LYS A 20 -15.60 12.95 2.06
CA LYS A 20 -14.99 13.38 3.32
C LYS A 20 -16.11 13.47 4.34
N ASN A 21 -15.94 12.89 5.53
CA ASN A 21 -16.93 13.02 6.59
C ASN A 21 -16.40 13.96 7.67
N ILE A 22 -17.14 15.01 7.98
CA ILE A 22 -16.88 15.92 9.08
C ILE A 22 -17.80 15.62 10.26
N ILE A 23 -17.32 15.87 11.47
CA ILE A 23 -18.11 15.83 12.70
C ILE A 23 -18.29 17.27 13.19
N LEU A 24 -19.53 17.70 13.29
CA LEU A 24 -19.94 18.97 13.86
C LEU A 24 -20.33 18.74 15.32
N ARG A 25 -19.53 19.24 16.26
CA ARG A 25 -19.94 19.28 17.67
C ARG A 25 -20.74 20.54 17.92
N ILE A 26 -22.03 20.38 18.22
CA ILE A 26 -22.94 21.49 18.47
C ILE A 26 -23.54 21.40 19.87
N GLU A 27 -23.60 22.54 20.54
CA GLU A 27 -24.41 22.74 21.74
C GLU A 27 -25.73 23.38 21.31
N MET A 28 -26.85 22.85 21.78
CA MET A 28 -28.20 23.33 21.50
C MET A 28 -28.93 23.62 22.80
N GLU A 29 -29.50 24.81 22.95
CA GLU A 29 -30.43 25.11 24.04
C GLU A 29 -31.67 24.19 23.98
N GLY A 30 -32.23 23.82 25.13
CA GLY A 30 -33.25 22.77 25.25
C GLY A 30 -34.60 23.08 24.57
N ASN A 31 -34.82 24.33 24.17
CA ASN A 31 -35.98 24.78 23.40
C ASN A 31 -35.79 24.66 21.87
N ILE A 32 -34.57 24.44 21.38
CA ILE A 32 -34.27 24.32 19.96
C ILE A 32 -34.55 22.90 19.47
N LYS A 33 -35.32 22.79 18.39
CA LYS A 33 -35.60 21.48 17.77
C LYS A 33 -34.46 21.10 16.84
N PHE A 34 -34.02 19.85 16.92
CA PHE A 34 -33.00 19.30 16.03
C PHE A 34 -33.34 19.43 14.54
N ALA A 35 -34.63 19.42 14.18
CA ALA A 35 -35.07 19.63 12.80
C ALA A 35 -34.60 20.97 12.21
N GLU A 36 -34.43 22.01 13.03
CA GLU A 36 -33.96 23.33 12.58
C GLU A 36 -32.47 23.28 12.19
N VAL A 37 -31.66 22.63 13.02
CA VAL A 37 -30.24 22.35 12.77
C VAL A 37 -30.07 21.45 11.54
N ALA A 38 -30.81 20.35 11.49
CA ALA A 38 -30.74 19.40 10.38
C ALA A 38 -31.10 20.05 9.04
N SER A 39 -32.13 20.90 9.05
CA SER A 39 -32.53 21.69 7.89
C SER A 39 -31.42 22.63 7.45
N ALA A 40 -30.78 23.35 8.37
CA ALA A 40 -29.68 24.27 8.03
C ALA A 40 -28.47 23.55 7.40
N ILE A 41 -28.11 22.37 7.92
CA ILE A 41 -27.04 21.54 7.36
C ILE A 41 -27.40 21.07 5.93
N ALA A 42 -28.62 20.57 5.74
CA ALA A 42 -29.09 20.12 4.43
C ALA A 42 -29.12 21.27 3.39
N HIS A 43 -29.60 22.46 3.77
CA HIS A 43 -29.61 23.63 2.89
C HIS A 43 -28.20 24.14 2.53
N ALA A 44 -27.21 23.94 3.41
CA ALA A 44 -25.81 24.23 3.11
C ALA A 44 -25.17 23.22 2.14
N GLY A 45 -25.89 22.13 1.81
CA GLY A 45 -25.46 21.05 0.92
C GLY A 45 -24.84 19.85 1.65
N GLY A 46 -24.99 19.76 2.97
CA GLY A 46 -24.46 18.64 3.76
C GLY A 46 -25.46 17.51 3.91
N ASP A 47 -25.01 16.27 3.75
CA ASP A 47 -25.81 15.08 3.99
C ASP A 47 -25.52 14.49 5.38
N ILE A 48 -26.54 14.41 6.24
CA ILE A 48 -26.37 13.94 7.62
C ILE A 48 -26.34 12.41 7.65
N VAL A 49 -25.20 11.87 8.05
CA VAL A 49 -24.95 10.42 8.08
C VAL A 49 -25.28 9.81 9.45
N ALA A 50 -24.92 10.50 10.53
CA ALA A 50 -25.11 10.01 11.90
C ALA A 50 -25.24 11.16 12.90
N ILE A 51 -25.90 10.90 14.03
CA ILE A 51 -26.11 11.86 15.11
C ILE A 51 -25.92 11.14 16.45
N ASP A 52 -25.00 11.63 17.27
CA ASP A 52 -24.70 11.09 18.59
C ASP A 52 -24.89 12.19 19.64
N ILE A 53 -25.56 11.87 20.76
CA ILE A 53 -25.68 12.79 21.90
C ILE A 53 -24.46 12.58 22.78
N VAL A 54 -23.65 13.64 22.96
CA VAL A 54 -22.42 13.61 23.75
C VAL A 54 -22.69 13.95 25.21
N ASP A 55 -23.55 14.94 25.44
CA ASP A 55 -23.91 15.42 26.77
C ASP A 55 -25.34 16.00 26.77
N ALA A 56 -25.99 15.99 27.92
CA ALA A 56 -27.33 16.54 28.11
C ALA A 56 -27.47 17.19 29.49
N GLY A 57 -27.61 18.52 29.49
CA GLY A 57 -27.90 19.31 30.68
C GLY A 57 -29.39 19.60 30.85
N LYS A 58 -29.75 20.30 31.93
CA LYS A 58 -31.15 20.69 32.20
C LYS A 58 -31.77 21.56 31.09
N ASN A 59 -30.94 22.40 30.46
CA ASN A 59 -31.38 23.40 29.49
C ASN A 59 -30.59 23.34 28.17
N TYR A 60 -29.80 22.28 27.93
CA TYR A 60 -29.03 22.14 26.69
C TYR A 60 -28.74 20.68 26.35
N THR A 61 -28.41 20.42 25.09
CA THR A 61 -27.84 19.14 24.62
C THR A 61 -26.63 19.39 23.75
N VAL A 62 -25.56 18.63 23.94
CA VAL A 62 -24.39 18.62 23.04
C VAL A 62 -24.49 17.39 22.13
N ARG A 63 -24.36 17.60 20.83
CA ARG A 63 -24.48 16.56 19.80
C ARG A 63 -23.31 16.60 18.85
N ASP A 64 -22.81 15.43 18.50
CA ASP A 64 -21.91 15.24 17.37
C ASP A 64 -22.76 14.84 16.15
N ILE A 65 -22.70 15.63 15.08
CA ILE A 65 -23.40 15.36 13.82
C ILE A 65 -22.36 15.02 12.76
N THR A 66 -22.41 13.81 12.23
CA THR A 66 -21.57 13.40 11.10
C THR A 66 -22.23 13.83 9.80
N VAL A 67 -21.50 14.58 8.98
CA VAL A 67 -21.97 15.11 7.70
C VAL A 67 -21.01 14.69 6.59
N SER A 68 -21.55 14.16 5.49
CA SER A 68 -20.79 13.86 4.28
C SER A 68 -20.57 15.14 3.47
N GLU A 69 -19.31 15.43 3.19
CA GLU A 69 -18.83 16.56 2.41
C GLU A 69 -18.66 16.12 0.95
N ALA A 70 -19.63 16.51 0.13
CA ALA A 70 -19.65 16.26 -1.31
C ALA A 70 -18.94 17.38 -2.11
N GLU A 71 -18.74 18.55 -1.52
CA GLU A 71 -18.21 19.75 -2.20
C GLU A 71 -17.21 20.50 -1.32
N SER A 72 -16.21 21.10 -1.94
CA SER A 72 -15.29 22.02 -1.25
C SER A 72 -16.02 23.26 -0.72
N GLY A 73 -15.62 23.72 0.47
CA GLY A 73 -16.21 24.88 1.13
C GLY A 73 -17.51 24.60 1.88
N LEU A 74 -17.97 23.34 1.93
CA LEU A 74 -19.16 22.97 2.70
C LEU A 74 -19.03 23.30 4.20
N GLN A 75 -17.84 23.12 4.77
CA GLN A 75 -17.56 23.43 6.18
C GLN A 75 -17.87 24.89 6.53
N GLU A 76 -17.45 25.84 5.69
CA GLU A 76 -17.72 27.27 5.88
C GLU A 76 -19.23 27.55 5.78
N ARG A 77 -19.90 27.02 4.75
CA ARG A 77 -21.35 27.18 4.56
C ARG A 77 -22.16 26.64 5.74
N ILE A 78 -21.80 25.46 6.24
CA ILE A 78 -22.45 24.87 7.42
C ILE A 78 -22.19 25.72 8.66
N SER A 79 -20.96 26.16 8.88
CA SER A 79 -20.60 27.01 10.01
C SER A 79 -21.41 28.30 10.02
N ASP A 80 -21.52 28.97 8.87
CA ASP A 80 -22.30 30.19 8.70
C ASP A 80 -23.79 29.93 8.92
N ALA A 81 -24.35 28.86 8.35
CA ALA A 81 -25.76 28.50 8.50
C ALA A 81 -26.15 28.19 9.95
N LEU A 82 -25.32 27.41 10.66
CA LEU A 82 -25.54 27.10 12.07
C LEU A 82 -25.37 28.33 12.96
N GLY A 83 -24.45 29.25 12.63
CA GLY A 83 -24.24 30.50 13.35
C GLY A 83 -25.43 31.46 13.31
N GLN A 84 -26.36 31.32 12.36
CA GLN A 84 -27.59 32.12 12.30
C GLN A 84 -28.71 31.61 13.22
N ILE A 85 -28.61 30.38 13.75
CA ILE A 85 -29.64 29.80 14.61
C ILE A 85 -29.39 30.23 16.05
N LYS A 86 -30.25 31.11 16.58
CA LYS A 86 -30.18 31.52 18.00
C LYS A 86 -30.38 30.30 18.91
N GLY A 87 -29.53 30.16 19.92
CA GLY A 87 -29.56 29.02 20.84
C GLY A 87 -28.82 27.78 20.32
N VAL A 88 -28.13 27.86 19.18
CA VAL A 88 -27.19 26.85 18.69
C VAL A 88 -25.79 27.43 18.68
N LYS A 89 -24.82 26.67 19.19
CA LYS A 89 -23.41 27.03 19.21
C LYS A 89 -22.62 25.88 18.63
N LEU A 90 -21.98 26.12 17.50
CA LEU A 90 -21.00 25.20 16.93
C LEU A 90 -19.70 25.31 17.74
N GLU A 91 -19.34 24.25 18.45
CA GLU A 91 -18.12 24.23 19.26
C GLU A 91 -16.88 23.91 18.41
N HIS A 92 -16.97 22.83 17.61
CA HIS A 92 -15.87 22.33 16.82
C HIS A 92 -16.38 21.68 15.52
N ILE A 93 -15.64 21.87 14.43
CA ILE A 93 -15.72 21.03 13.22
C ILE A 93 -14.46 20.19 13.21
N SER A 94 -14.62 18.87 13.11
CA SER A 94 -13.50 17.91 13.10
C SER A 94 -13.57 17.01 11.89
N ASP A 95 -12.46 16.83 11.19
CA ASP A 95 -12.33 15.81 10.16
C ASP A 95 -12.09 14.44 10.83
N ARG A 96 -12.92 13.44 10.50
CA ARG A 96 -12.83 12.09 11.11
C ARG A 96 -11.47 11.43 10.91
N THR A 97 -10.84 11.67 9.76
CA THR A 97 -9.50 11.16 9.44
C THR A 97 -8.46 11.80 10.36
N PHE A 98 -8.52 13.12 10.54
CA PHE A 98 -7.59 13.81 11.44
C PHE A 98 -7.78 13.40 12.90
N LEU A 99 -9.03 13.19 13.34
CA LEU A 99 -9.32 12.67 14.68
C LEU A 99 -8.69 11.29 14.90
N MET A 100 -8.76 10.39 13.91
CA MET A 100 -8.12 9.07 13.98
C MET A 100 -6.58 9.15 14.08
N HIS A 101 -5.99 10.26 13.65
CA HIS A 101 -4.54 10.48 13.68
C HIS A 101 -4.04 11.24 14.93
N LEU A 102 -4.93 11.64 15.84
CA LEU A 102 -4.52 12.31 17.08
C LEU A 102 -3.66 11.38 17.94
N GLY A 103 -2.38 11.71 18.08
CA GLY A 103 -1.41 10.89 18.81
C GLY A 103 -0.82 9.73 18.02
N GLY A 104 -1.06 9.66 16.71
CA GLY A 104 -0.60 8.59 15.83
C GLY A 104 -1.52 7.37 15.84
N LYS A 105 -1.24 6.39 14.96
CA LYS A 105 -2.08 5.19 14.77
C LYS A 105 -1.59 3.93 15.49
N ILE A 106 -0.42 3.99 16.12
CA ILE A 106 0.21 2.84 16.78
C ILE A 106 0.62 3.18 18.21
N THR A 107 0.70 2.14 19.05
CA THR A 107 1.21 2.23 20.42
C THR A 107 2.07 1.01 20.73
N THR A 108 2.94 1.12 21.74
CA THR A 108 3.74 -0.01 22.21
C THR A 108 3.16 -0.55 23.51
N ILE A 109 3.00 -1.87 23.59
CA ILE A 109 2.42 -2.54 24.74
C ILE A 109 3.38 -3.65 25.20
N PRO A 110 3.73 -3.74 26.49
CA PRO A 110 4.54 -4.84 26.99
C PRO A 110 3.87 -6.19 26.74
N LYS A 111 4.63 -7.16 26.22
CA LYS A 111 4.14 -8.54 26.03
C LYS A 111 3.78 -9.24 27.33
N THR A 112 4.45 -8.88 28.43
CA THR A 112 4.20 -9.42 29.76
C THR A 112 4.08 -8.26 30.75
N PRO A 113 2.97 -8.16 31.50
CA PRO A 113 2.82 -7.16 32.54
C PRO A 113 3.88 -7.32 33.64
N ILE A 114 4.33 -6.20 34.21
CA ILE A 114 5.22 -6.19 35.38
C ILE A 114 4.39 -5.76 36.58
N GLN A 115 4.09 -6.69 37.49
CA GLN A 115 3.18 -6.44 38.62
C GLN A 115 3.90 -6.36 39.97
N ASN A 116 5.11 -6.91 40.05
CA ASN A 116 5.89 -6.98 41.28
C ASN A 116 7.40 -6.91 40.99
N ARG A 117 8.21 -6.96 42.05
CA ARG A 117 9.68 -6.88 41.96
C ARG A 117 10.31 -8.09 41.25
N ASP A 118 9.72 -9.27 41.41
CA ASP A 118 10.20 -10.49 40.76
C ASP A 118 10.01 -10.41 39.23
N ASP A 119 8.85 -9.92 38.77
CA ASP A 119 8.63 -9.63 37.34
C ASP A 119 9.63 -8.60 36.80
N LEU A 120 9.83 -7.50 37.55
CA LEU A 120 10.78 -6.45 37.15
C LEU A 120 12.20 -7.00 37.03
N SER A 121 12.60 -7.86 37.97
CA SER A 121 13.95 -8.45 37.97
C SER A 121 14.21 -9.38 36.79
N ARG A 122 13.16 -10.03 36.26
CA ARG A 122 13.21 -10.92 35.10
C ARG A 122 13.20 -10.18 33.76
N VAL A 123 12.45 -9.07 33.68
CA VAL A 123 12.37 -8.24 32.47
C VAL A 123 13.57 -7.30 32.37
N TYR A 124 14.14 -6.89 33.50
CA TYR A 124 15.24 -5.93 33.57
C TYR A 124 16.37 -6.44 34.49
N THR A 125 16.97 -5.56 35.27
CA THR A 125 18.09 -5.92 36.14
C THR A 125 17.63 -6.69 37.37
N PRO A 126 18.39 -7.72 37.80
CA PRO A 126 19.66 -8.17 37.22
C PRO A 126 19.55 -9.25 36.13
N ASP A 127 18.41 -9.96 35.99
CA ASP A 127 18.37 -11.21 35.22
C ASP A 127 18.48 -11.02 33.70
N VAL A 128 18.11 -9.85 33.16
CA VAL A 128 18.30 -9.54 31.73
C VAL A 128 19.75 -9.69 31.29
N ALA A 129 20.72 -9.52 32.19
CA ALA A 129 22.14 -9.72 31.89
C ALA A 129 22.43 -11.15 31.41
N ARG A 130 21.73 -12.16 31.94
CA ARG A 130 21.87 -13.56 31.50
C ARG A 130 21.38 -13.75 30.06
N VAL A 131 20.32 -13.04 29.67
CA VAL A 131 19.80 -13.04 28.30
C VAL A 131 20.78 -12.34 27.37
N CYS A 132 21.34 -11.20 27.78
CA CYS A 132 22.38 -10.49 27.01
C CYS A 132 23.60 -11.37 26.78
N MET A 133 24.12 -12.04 27.82
CA MET A 133 25.27 -12.94 27.68
C MET A 133 24.95 -14.15 26.80
N ALA A 134 23.73 -14.70 26.88
CA ALA A 134 23.33 -15.79 26.00
C ALA A 134 23.35 -15.40 24.50
N ILE A 135 23.00 -14.15 24.17
CA ILE A 135 23.06 -13.59 22.81
C ILE A 135 24.50 -13.24 22.42
N HIS A 136 25.31 -12.73 23.37
CA HIS A 136 26.73 -12.49 23.14
C HIS A 136 27.45 -13.79 22.73
N ASP A 137 27.15 -14.90 23.40
CA ASP A 137 27.77 -16.20 23.11
C ASP A 137 27.21 -16.86 21.84
N ASP A 138 25.98 -16.54 21.44
CA ASP A 138 25.32 -17.01 20.22
C ASP A 138 24.36 -15.94 19.67
N PRO A 139 24.82 -15.12 18.70
CA PRO A 139 24.03 -14.02 18.13
C PRO A 139 22.70 -14.47 17.51
N SER A 140 22.59 -15.72 17.07
CA SER A 140 21.36 -16.25 16.45
C SER A 140 20.18 -16.29 17.44
N LYS A 141 20.46 -16.32 18.75
CA LYS A 141 19.44 -16.28 19.80
C LYS A 141 18.68 -14.95 19.86
N ALA A 142 19.16 -13.88 19.22
CA ALA A 142 18.40 -12.65 19.07
C ALA A 142 16.99 -12.91 18.49
N PHE A 143 16.87 -13.79 17.48
CA PHE A 143 15.58 -14.18 16.90
C PHE A 143 14.66 -15.01 17.81
N THR A 144 15.13 -15.41 18.99
CA THR A 144 14.35 -16.22 19.94
C THR A 144 14.09 -15.45 21.23
N LEU A 145 15.04 -14.63 21.65
CA LEU A 145 15.05 -13.95 22.95
C LEU A 145 14.70 -12.45 22.87
N THR A 146 14.50 -11.89 21.68
CA THR A 146 14.13 -10.48 21.51
C THR A 146 12.97 -10.30 20.53
N ILE A 147 12.50 -9.06 20.39
CA ILE A 147 11.46 -8.67 19.43
C ILE A 147 11.85 -8.95 17.98
N LYS A 148 13.15 -9.08 17.66
CA LYS A 148 13.69 -9.36 16.31
C LYS A 148 12.96 -10.51 15.61
N LYS A 149 12.46 -11.49 16.38
CA LYS A 149 11.64 -12.61 15.88
C LYS A 149 10.47 -12.17 14.99
N ASN A 150 9.81 -11.06 15.31
CA ASN A 150 8.51 -10.70 14.76
C ASN A 150 8.39 -9.23 14.32
N THR A 151 9.50 -8.48 14.35
CA THR A 151 9.48 -7.04 14.09
C THR A 151 10.02 -6.70 12.71
N VAL A 152 9.29 -5.86 11.97
CA VAL A 152 9.70 -5.35 10.64
C VAL A 152 9.89 -3.83 10.73
N ALA A 153 10.95 -3.29 10.15
CA ALA A 153 11.07 -1.84 9.99
C ALA A 153 10.38 -1.42 8.69
N VAL A 154 9.44 -0.49 8.75
CA VAL A 154 8.86 0.16 7.57
C VAL A 154 9.63 1.45 7.35
N ILE A 155 10.51 1.47 6.33
CA ILE A 155 11.49 2.53 6.14
C ILE A 155 11.20 3.33 4.88
N SER A 156 11.18 4.65 5.02
CA SER A 156 11.01 5.61 3.92
C SER A 156 11.90 6.83 4.12
N ASP A 157 12.17 7.58 3.05
CA ASP A 157 12.74 8.94 3.11
C ASP A 157 11.69 10.03 2.75
N GLY A 158 10.45 9.61 2.46
CA GLY A 158 9.34 10.48 2.05
C GLY A 158 9.51 11.11 0.67
N SER A 159 10.34 10.53 -0.19
CA SER A 159 10.64 11.09 -1.52
C SER A 159 9.63 10.71 -2.62
N ALA A 160 8.78 9.72 -2.40
CA ALA A 160 7.76 9.28 -3.34
C ALA A 160 6.46 8.82 -2.65
N VAL A 161 5.92 9.65 -1.75
CA VAL A 161 4.75 9.27 -0.93
C VAL A 161 3.49 9.22 -1.76
N LEU A 162 2.95 8.02 -2.00
CA LEU A 162 1.72 7.83 -2.80
C LEU A 162 1.81 8.56 -4.16
N GLY A 163 0.74 9.27 -4.55
CA GLY A 163 0.75 10.20 -5.69
C GLY A 163 1.17 11.64 -5.35
N LEU A 164 1.68 11.89 -4.14
CA LEU A 164 2.02 13.24 -3.65
C LEU A 164 3.47 13.63 -3.95
N GLY A 165 4.31 12.66 -4.32
CA GLY A 165 5.72 12.87 -4.64
C GLY A 165 6.57 13.12 -3.39
N ASN A 166 7.59 13.97 -3.53
CA ASN A 166 8.55 14.26 -2.46
C ASN A 166 7.98 15.30 -1.49
N ILE A 167 7.35 14.83 -0.42
CA ILE A 167 6.78 15.66 0.66
C ILE A 167 7.61 15.59 1.95
N GLY A 168 8.70 14.81 1.92
CA GLY A 168 9.65 14.68 3.01
C GLY A 168 9.20 13.72 4.12
N PRO A 169 10.14 13.33 5.00
CA PRO A 169 9.98 12.23 5.94
C PRO A 169 8.87 12.44 6.97
N ARG A 170 8.69 13.68 7.44
CA ARG A 170 7.67 14.00 8.45
C ARG A 170 6.25 13.84 7.90
N ALA A 171 6.03 14.24 6.65
CA ALA A 171 4.74 14.12 5.99
C ALA A 171 4.45 12.67 5.54
N ALA A 172 5.49 11.84 5.40
CA ALA A 172 5.37 10.41 5.12
C ALA A 172 4.97 9.55 6.34
N MET A 173 5.28 10.01 7.57
CA MET A 173 5.02 9.24 8.80
C MET A 173 3.59 8.68 8.92
N PRO A 174 2.51 9.43 8.58
CA PRO A 174 1.16 8.88 8.63
C PRO A 174 0.95 7.66 7.72
N VAL A 175 1.57 7.61 6.55
CA VAL A 175 1.50 6.47 5.63
C VAL A 175 2.27 5.28 6.21
N MET A 176 3.48 5.51 6.73
CA MET A 176 4.31 4.46 7.33
C MET A 176 3.66 3.83 8.57
N GLU A 177 3.05 4.64 9.43
CA GLU A 177 2.23 4.14 10.54
C GLU A 177 1.04 3.30 10.04
N GLY A 178 0.42 3.71 8.94
CA GLY A 178 -0.67 2.96 8.31
C GLY A 178 -0.19 1.57 7.88
N LYS A 179 0.94 1.48 7.19
CA LYS A 179 1.58 0.20 6.84
C LYS A 179 1.85 -0.66 8.08
N ALA A 180 2.33 -0.05 9.17
CA ALA A 180 2.56 -0.77 10.41
C ALA A 180 1.26 -1.35 11.02
N VAL A 181 0.16 -0.60 10.99
CA VAL A 181 -1.18 -1.09 11.39
C VAL A 181 -1.59 -2.28 10.53
N LEU A 182 -1.38 -2.22 9.22
CA LEU A 182 -1.78 -3.29 8.29
C LEU A 182 -0.96 -4.57 8.50
N PHE A 183 0.35 -4.45 8.73
CA PHE A 183 1.20 -5.57 9.14
C PHE A 183 0.68 -6.26 10.41
N LYS A 184 0.31 -5.47 11.42
CA LYS A 184 -0.19 -6.01 12.68
C LYS A 184 -1.57 -6.66 12.52
N GLN A 185 -2.49 -5.97 11.85
CA GLN A 185 -3.88 -6.38 11.68
C GLN A 185 -4.01 -7.67 10.86
N PHE A 186 -3.26 -7.78 9.76
CA PHE A 186 -3.45 -8.89 8.82
C PHE A 186 -2.52 -10.08 9.08
N ALA A 187 -1.32 -9.85 9.63
CA ALA A 187 -0.30 -10.89 9.77
C ALA A 187 0.29 -11.03 11.18
N ASP A 188 -0.21 -10.28 12.16
CA ASP A 188 0.36 -10.22 13.52
C ASP A 188 1.88 -9.94 13.50
N VAL A 189 2.33 -9.07 12.59
CA VAL A 189 3.72 -8.63 12.49
C VAL A 189 3.87 -7.30 13.23
N ASP A 190 4.86 -7.21 14.12
CA ASP A 190 5.12 -6.00 14.91
C ASP A 190 5.94 -5.00 14.07
N ALA A 191 5.30 -4.30 13.15
CA ALA A 191 5.96 -3.33 12.29
C ALA A 191 6.18 -1.98 13.00
N PHE A 192 7.31 -1.32 12.71
CA PHE A 192 7.64 0.00 13.25
C PHE A 192 8.04 0.98 12.14
N PRO A 193 7.40 2.17 12.05
CA PRO A 193 7.68 3.15 11.01
C PRO A 193 8.95 3.95 11.31
N ILE A 194 9.82 4.10 10.31
CA ILE A 194 11.08 4.87 10.40
C ILE A 194 11.22 5.73 9.14
N CYS A 195 10.91 7.01 9.24
CA CYS A 195 11.19 7.97 8.17
C CYS A 195 12.56 8.63 8.36
N LEU A 196 13.48 8.42 7.43
CA LEU A 196 14.84 8.95 7.46
C LEU A 196 14.88 10.41 7.00
N SER A 197 15.57 11.27 7.74
CA SER A 197 15.75 12.68 7.39
C SER A 197 16.95 12.93 6.47
N THR A 198 17.19 12.00 5.55
CA THR A 198 18.20 12.08 4.49
C THR A 198 17.64 11.46 3.21
N GLN A 199 18.09 11.97 2.07
CA GLN A 199 17.81 11.42 0.74
C GLN A 199 19.11 11.07 0.01
N ASP A 200 20.24 10.97 0.74
CA ASP A 200 21.48 10.42 0.19
C ASP A 200 21.42 8.88 0.19
N THR A 201 21.71 8.27 -0.96
CA THR A 201 21.60 6.82 -1.16
C THR A 201 22.50 6.04 -0.20
N GLU A 202 23.77 6.42 -0.10
CA GLU A 202 24.75 5.70 0.74
C GLU A 202 24.47 5.91 2.24
N GLU A 203 24.07 7.13 2.63
CA GLU A 203 23.66 7.41 4.00
C GLU A 203 22.45 6.56 4.40
N ILE A 204 21.44 6.43 3.53
CA ILE A 204 20.27 5.57 3.77
C ILE A 204 20.71 4.12 3.97
N ILE A 205 21.51 3.56 3.06
CA ILE A 205 22.01 2.18 3.15
C ILE A 205 22.74 1.97 4.47
N HIS A 206 23.66 2.88 4.81
CA HIS A 206 24.46 2.80 6.04
C HIS A 206 23.60 2.88 7.31
N ILE A 207 22.60 3.78 7.35
CA ILE A 207 21.68 3.89 8.49
C ILE A 207 20.89 2.60 8.64
N ILE A 208 20.28 2.09 7.57
CA ILE A 208 19.45 0.87 7.62
C ILE A 208 20.27 -0.32 8.13
N LYS A 209 21.51 -0.47 7.64
CA LYS A 209 22.42 -1.52 8.12
C LYS A 209 22.68 -1.44 9.62
N ASN A 210 22.91 -0.23 10.14
CA ASN A 210 23.23 -0.04 11.55
C ASN A 210 22.03 -0.27 12.48
N ILE A 211 20.79 -0.05 12.00
CA ILE A 211 19.58 -0.26 12.80
C ILE A 211 18.97 -1.67 12.64
N ALA A 212 19.40 -2.45 11.64
CA ALA A 212 18.87 -3.78 11.31
C ALA A 212 18.90 -4.80 12.47
N THR A 213 19.76 -4.58 13.49
CA THR A 213 19.89 -5.45 14.67
C THR A 213 18.54 -5.78 15.31
N ALA A 214 17.63 -4.79 15.43
CA ALA A 214 16.34 -4.96 16.11
C ALA A 214 15.26 -5.67 15.27
N PHE A 215 15.47 -5.81 13.97
CA PHE A 215 14.42 -6.20 13.02
C PHE A 215 14.66 -7.58 12.41
N GLY A 216 13.59 -8.33 12.21
CA GLY A 216 13.59 -9.59 11.48
C GLY A 216 13.40 -9.41 9.97
N GLY A 217 13.10 -8.20 9.51
CA GLY A 217 13.01 -7.83 8.10
C GLY A 217 12.87 -6.32 7.90
N ILE A 218 13.14 -5.84 6.69
CA ILE A 218 13.07 -4.44 6.27
C ILE A 218 12.08 -4.32 5.12
N ASN A 219 11.05 -3.47 5.30
CA ASN A 219 10.12 -3.08 4.26
C ASN A 219 10.45 -1.66 3.81
N LEU A 220 10.98 -1.49 2.60
CA LEU A 220 11.22 -0.18 1.98
C LEU A 220 9.94 0.34 1.35
N GLU A 221 9.65 1.62 1.53
CA GLU A 221 8.38 2.24 1.12
C GLU A 221 8.60 3.68 0.65
N ASP A 222 7.89 4.10 -0.40
CA ASP A 222 7.80 5.49 -0.85
C ASP A 222 9.19 6.15 -1.09
N ILE A 223 10.15 5.40 -1.64
CA ILE A 223 11.49 5.89 -2.03
C ILE A 223 11.54 6.08 -3.55
N SER A 224 11.98 7.25 -3.99
CA SER A 224 11.96 7.62 -5.40
C SER A 224 12.93 6.81 -6.28
N SER A 225 12.47 6.50 -7.49
CA SER A 225 13.31 5.98 -8.58
C SER A 225 14.28 7.06 -9.08
N PRO A 226 15.54 6.72 -9.45
CA PRO A 226 16.11 5.36 -9.50
C PRO A 226 16.79 4.90 -8.20
N ARG A 227 16.87 5.73 -7.14
CA ARG A 227 17.63 5.42 -5.93
C ARG A 227 17.12 4.18 -5.20
N CYS A 228 15.80 3.97 -5.19
CA CYS A 228 15.17 2.81 -4.55
C CYS A 228 15.78 1.47 -4.99
N PHE A 229 16.22 1.35 -6.25
CA PHE A 229 16.84 0.13 -6.77
C PHE A 229 18.19 -0.16 -6.14
N GLU A 230 19.10 0.81 -6.16
CA GLU A 230 20.43 0.67 -5.58
C GLU A 230 20.34 0.41 -4.06
N ILE A 231 19.45 1.15 -3.38
CA ILE A 231 19.21 0.96 -1.94
C ILE A 231 18.74 -0.47 -1.68
N GLU A 232 17.73 -0.96 -2.41
CA GLU A 232 17.21 -2.31 -2.21
C GLU A 232 18.25 -3.40 -2.54
N GLU A 233 18.92 -3.28 -3.68
CA GLU A 233 19.93 -4.26 -4.14
C GLU A 233 21.06 -4.39 -3.12
N ARG A 234 21.67 -3.27 -2.73
CA ARG A 234 22.76 -3.24 -1.74
C ARG A 234 22.31 -3.77 -0.39
N LEU A 235 21.11 -3.42 0.08
CA LEU A 235 20.60 -3.92 1.35
C LEU A 235 20.29 -5.43 1.30
N ARG A 236 19.79 -5.95 0.18
CA ARG A 236 19.56 -7.40 -0.01
C ARG A 236 20.87 -8.18 -0.01
N GLU A 237 21.96 -7.61 -0.51
CA GLU A 237 23.29 -8.22 -0.52
C GLU A 237 24.02 -8.12 0.83
N GLU A 238 23.86 -7.01 1.53
CA GLU A 238 24.64 -6.69 2.73
C GLU A 238 23.96 -7.06 4.05
N LEU A 239 22.66 -7.38 4.04
CA LEU A 239 21.92 -7.82 5.23
C LEU A 239 21.66 -9.31 5.24
N ASP A 240 21.58 -9.88 6.44
CA ASP A 240 21.25 -11.30 6.66
C ASP A 240 19.75 -11.53 6.97
N ILE A 241 18.93 -10.52 6.73
CA ILE A 241 17.48 -10.47 6.94
C ILE A 241 16.78 -10.04 5.63
N PRO A 242 15.50 -10.44 5.42
CA PRO A 242 14.77 -10.08 4.22
C PRO A 242 14.58 -8.57 4.10
N VAL A 243 14.85 -8.06 2.89
CA VAL A 243 14.57 -6.69 2.47
C VAL A 243 13.59 -6.78 1.30
N PHE A 244 12.55 -5.96 1.34
CA PHE A 244 11.49 -5.93 0.33
C PHE A 244 11.02 -4.51 0.09
N HIS A 245 11.05 -4.04 -1.15
CA HIS A 245 10.42 -2.78 -1.51
C HIS A 245 8.98 -3.00 -1.99
N ASP A 246 7.99 -2.51 -1.22
CA ASP A 246 6.58 -2.83 -1.48
C ASP A 246 6.05 -2.20 -2.77
N ASP A 247 6.38 -0.93 -3.05
CA ASP A 247 5.94 -0.26 -4.28
C ASP A 247 6.44 -0.94 -5.57
N GLN A 248 7.57 -1.65 -5.48
CA GLN A 248 8.13 -2.44 -6.58
C GLN A 248 7.52 -3.84 -6.60
N HIS A 249 7.87 -4.63 -5.60
CA HIS A 249 7.62 -6.06 -5.59
C HIS A 249 6.19 -6.41 -5.13
N GLY A 250 5.62 -5.63 -4.21
CA GLY A 250 4.23 -5.77 -3.78
C GLY A 250 3.28 -5.60 -4.96
N THR A 251 3.45 -4.50 -5.70
CA THR A 251 2.69 -4.20 -6.92
C THR A 251 2.82 -5.33 -7.94
N ALA A 252 4.05 -5.80 -8.21
CA ALA A 252 4.31 -6.86 -9.18
C ALA A 252 3.65 -8.20 -8.81
N VAL A 253 3.68 -8.58 -7.54
CA VAL A 253 3.08 -9.84 -7.04
C VAL A 253 1.55 -9.80 -7.17
N VAL A 254 0.91 -8.71 -6.75
CA VAL A 254 -0.57 -8.62 -6.79
C VAL A 254 -1.05 -8.45 -8.23
N MET A 255 -0.33 -7.71 -9.06
CA MET A 255 -0.59 -7.61 -10.49
C MET A 255 -0.53 -9.00 -11.14
N LEU A 256 0.53 -9.77 -10.90
CA LEU A 256 0.65 -11.13 -11.45
C LEU A 256 -0.48 -12.04 -10.94
N ALA A 257 -0.87 -11.94 -9.67
CA ALA A 257 -1.98 -12.71 -9.13
C ALA A 257 -3.30 -12.43 -9.87
N GLY A 258 -3.62 -11.15 -10.10
CA GLY A 258 -4.78 -10.75 -10.90
C GLY A 258 -4.67 -11.25 -12.34
N LEU A 259 -3.48 -11.16 -12.95
CA LEU A 259 -3.26 -11.61 -14.31
C LEU A 259 -3.45 -13.13 -14.47
N ILE A 260 -2.96 -13.94 -13.53
CA ILE A 260 -3.17 -15.40 -13.52
C ILE A 260 -4.66 -15.73 -13.61
N ASN A 261 -5.48 -15.09 -12.79
CA ASN A 261 -6.93 -15.31 -12.76
C ASN A 261 -7.63 -14.74 -13.99
N ALA A 262 -7.21 -13.57 -14.48
CA ALA A 262 -7.75 -12.98 -15.70
C ALA A 262 -7.49 -13.87 -16.93
N LEU A 263 -6.26 -14.38 -17.08
CA LEU A 263 -5.88 -15.31 -18.14
C LEU A 263 -6.65 -16.64 -18.05
N LYS A 264 -6.82 -17.16 -16.84
CA LYS A 264 -7.65 -18.35 -16.59
C LYS A 264 -9.09 -18.14 -17.07
N LEU A 265 -9.68 -16.98 -16.78
CA LEU A 265 -11.05 -16.64 -17.18
C LEU A 265 -11.22 -16.56 -18.70
N VAL A 266 -10.25 -16.00 -19.41
CA VAL A 266 -10.29 -15.87 -20.89
C VAL A 266 -9.70 -17.07 -21.64
N GLY A 267 -9.21 -18.09 -20.92
CA GLY A 267 -8.62 -19.29 -21.52
C GLY A 267 -7.32 -19.06 -22.29
N LYS A 268 -6.53 -18.04 -21.91
CA LYS A 268 -5.22 -17.73 -22.53
C LYS A 268 -4.08 -18.22 -21.66
N SER A 269 -2.94 -18.56 -22.29
CA SER A 269 -1.74 -18.99 -21.58
C SER A 269 -0.73 -17.86 -21.41
N MET A 270 0.00 -17.85 -20.28
CA MET A 270 0.98 -16.81 -19.94
C MET A 270 2.11 -16.68 -20.99
N GLU A 271 2.48 -17.77 -21.64
CA GLU A 271 3.59 -17.82 -22.61
C GLU A 271 3.23 -17.29 -24.00
N GLU A 272 1.94 -17.18 -24.31
CA GLU A 272 1.42 -16.83 -25.64
C GLU A 272 0.89 -15.40 -25.73
N VAL A 273 0.64 -14.74 -24.59
CA VAL A 273 0.09 -13.39 -24.58
C VAL A 273 1.12 -12.32 -24.95
N LYS A 274 0.65 -11.32 -25.69
CA LYS A 274 1.37 -10.05 -25.89
C LYS A 274 0.97 -9.06 -24.80
N VAL A 275 1.96 -8.63 -24.01
CA VAL A 275 1.77 -7.69 -22.89
C VAL A 275 2.37 -6.34 -23.20
N VAL A 276 1.59 -5.27 -23.03
CA VAL A 276 2.07 -3.89 -23.11
C VAL A 276 2.14 -3.29 -21.71
N VAL A 277 3.33 -2.81 -21.33
CA VAL A 277 3.56 -2.14 -20.03
C VAL A 277 3.79 -0.65 -20.29
N CYS A 278 2.93 0.20 -19.75
CA CYS A 278 3.07 1.65 -19.83
C CYS A 278 3.53 2.22 -18.48
N GLY A 279 4.66 2.94 -18.48
CA GLY A 279 5.28 3.48 -17.27
C GLY A 279 6.46 2.63 -16.80
N ILE A 280 7.66 2.94 -17.32
CA ILE A 280 8.89 2.19 -17.02
C ILE A 280 9.64 2.83 -15.84
N GLY A 281 8.93 2.94 -14.71
CA GLY A 281 9.45 3.33 -13.39
C GLY A 281 9.68 2.12 -12.48
N ALA A 282 9.85 2.36 -11.18
CA ALA A 282 10.11 1.33 -10.17
C ALA A 282 9.20 0.09 -10.30
N ALA A 283 7.88 0.34 -10.25
CA ALA A 283 6.86 -0.69 -10.42
C ALA A 283 6.90 -1.33 -11.82
N GLY A 284 7.03 -0.56 -12.90
CA GLY A 284 7.01 -1.08 -14.28
C GLY A 284 8.09 -2.12 -14.56
N VAL A 285 9.32 -1.88 -14.09
CA VAL A 285 10.42 -2.84 -14.22
C VAL A 285 10.23 -4.04 -13.32
N ALA A 286 9.79 -3.84 -12.07
CA ALA A 286 9.53 -4.96 -11.16
C ALA A 286 8.40 -5.87 -11.68
N CYS A 287 7.31 -5.30 -12.16
CA CYS A 287 6.22 -5.99 -12.86
C CYS A 287 6.74 -6.77 -14.06
N THR A 288 7.60 -6.18 -14.88
CA THR A 288 8.15 -6.83 -16.07
C THR A 288 9.08 -8.00 -15.72
N LYS A 289 9.96 -7.84 -14.72
CA LYS A 289 10.78 -8.93 -14.19
C LYS A 289 9.88 -10.09 -13.71
N MET A 290 8.80 -9.78 -13.02
CA MET A 290 7.84 -10.76 -12.52
C MET A 290 7.11 -11.48 -13.66
N LEU A 291 6.69 -10.76 -14.71
CA LEU A 291 6.06 -11.35 -15.90
C LEU A 291 7.01 -12.28 -16.65
N ILE A 292 8.26 -11.87 -16.85
CA ILE A 292 9.30 -12.72 -17.46
C ILE A 292 9.52 -13.98 -16.61
N ALA A 293 9.63 -13.83 -15.29
CA ALA A 293 9.80 -14.95 -14.38
C ALA A 293 8.58 -15.91 -14.38
N ALA A 294 7.38 -15.38 -14.60
CA ALA A 294 6.15 -16.16 -14.75
C ALA A 294 5.99 -16.81 -16.15
N GLY A 295 6.87 -16.49 -17.11
CA GLY A 295 6.91 -17.13 -18.43
C GLY A 295 6.40 -16.29 -19.60
N VAL A 296 6.03 -15.02 -19.40
CA VAL A 296 5.62 -14.13 -20.50
C VAL A 296 6.77 -13.91 -21.48
N ARG A 297 6.51 -14.13 -22.77
CA ARG A 297 7.54 -14.10 -23.82
C ARG A 297 7.56 -12.82 -24.66
N ASP A 298 6.41 -12.19 -24.83
CA ASP A 298 6.24 -10.97 -25.63
C ASP A 298 5.78 -9.82 -24.73
N ILE A 299 6.71 -8.91 -24.45
CA ILE A 299 6.48 -7.72 -23.62
C ILE A 299 7.00 -6.50 -24.39
N VAL A 300 6.18 -5.46 -24.48
CA VAL A 300 6.56 -4.17 -25.06
C VAL A 300 6.36 -3.08 -24.01
N GLY A 301 7.43 -2.35 -23.69
CA GLY A 301 7.38 -1.23 -22.75
C GLY A 301 7.25 0.11 -23.44
N VAL A 302 6.47 1.01 -22.85
CA VAL A 302 6.26 2.37 -23.32
C VAL A 302 6.51 3.36 -22.19
N ASP A 303 7.36 4.35 -22.42
CA ASP A 303 7.52 5.51 -21.53
C ASP A 303 7.05 6.81 -22.19
N SER A 304 7.33 7.95 -21.56
CA SER A 304 6.93 9.27 -22.06
C SER A 304 7.57 9.65 -23.41
N LYS A 305 8.60 8.93 -23.87
CA LYS A 305 9.29 9.14 -25.15
C LYS A 305 8.85 8.14 -26.22
N GLY A 306 8.06 7.12 -25.86
CA GLY A 306 7.53 6.10 -26.78
C GLY A 306 7.96 4.69 -26.40
N ILE A 307 7.87 3.77 -27.36
CA ILE A 307 8.27 2.36 -27.16
C ILE A 307 9.77 2.27 -26.89
N LEU A 308 10.15 1.58 -25.81
CA LEU A 308 11.55 1.30 -25.49
C LEU A 308 12.12 0.25 -26.46
N SER A 309 13.31 0.53 -27.00
CA SER A 309 14.03 -0.38 -27.88
C SER A 309 15.50 -0.46 -27.48
N SER A 310 16.09 -1.65 -27.62
CA SER A 310 17.52 -1.91 -27.38
C SER A 310 18.44 -1.15 -28.34
N ASP A 311 17.91 -0.65 -29.46
CA ASP A 311 18.67 0.12 -30.45
C ASP A 311 18.88 1.59 -30.02
N GLN A 312 18.33 2.01 -28.89
CA GLN A 312 18.45 3.34 -28.32
C GLN A 312 19.15 3.31 -26.97
N GLN A 313 19.95 4.35 -26.67
CA GLN A 313 20.52 4.53 -25.35
C GLN A 313 19.50 5.24 -24.44
N HIS A 314 19.22 4.63 -23.29
CA HIS A 314 18.25 5.16 -22.33
C HIS A 314 18.91 5.97 -21.21
N ASP A 315 18.11 6.81 -20.56
CA ASP A 315 18.56 7.79 -19.56
C ASP A 315 19.05 7.17 -18.24
N ASN A 316 18.76 5.89 -18.00
CA ASN A 316 19.22 5.17 -16.82
C ASN A 316 19.38 3.67 -17.10
N MET A 317 20.19 3.00 -16.27
CA MET A 317 20.51 1.57 -16.42
C MET A 317 19.29 0.65 -16.35
N MET A 318 18.23 1.09 -15.68
CA MET A 318 17.03 0.29 -15.45
C MET A 318 16.11 0.28 -16.69
N LYS A 319 15.94 1.42 -17.38
CA LYS A 319 15.32 1.46 -18.71
C LYS A 319 16.17 0.77 -19.76
N GLN A 320 17.49 0.88 -19.64
CA GLN A 320 18.42 0.15 -20.52
C GLN A 320 18.23 -1.36 -20.36
N TRP A 321 18.24 -1.86 -19.13
CA TRP A 321 17.95 -3.26 -18.82
C TRP A 321 16.58 -3.68 -19.37
N PHE A 322 15.54 -2.86 -19.18
CA PHE A 322 14.21 -3.15 -19.71
C PHE A 322 14.25 -3.32 -21.23
N ALA A 323 14.84 -2.36 -21.95
CA ALA A 323 14.91 -2.36 -23.41
C ALA A 323 15.71 -3.55 -23.96
N GLU A 324 16.73 -4.02 -23.24
CA GLU A 324 17.55 -5.18 -23.62
C GLU A 324 16.88 -6.53 -23.37
N ASN A 325 15.89 -6.58 -22.47
CA ASN A 325 15.23 -7.83 -22.04
C ASN A 325 13.79 -7.97 -22.57
N THR A 326 13.27 -6.96 -23.28
CA THR A 326 11.90 -6.93 -23.81
C THR A 326 11.91 -6.52 -25.30
N ASN A 327 10.73 -6.40 -25.91
CA ASN A 327 10.55 -5.91 -27.27
C ASN A 327 11.46 -6.61 -28.30
N LYS A 328 11.41 -7.94 -28.34
CA LYS A 328 12.27 -8.79 -29.19
C LYS A 328 12.17 -8.43 -30.67
N ASP A 329 11.00 -7.96 -31.11
CA ASP A 329 10.73 -7.57 -32.49
C ASP A 329 11.17 -6.13 -32.81
N ARG A 330 11.80 -5.43 -31.86
CA ARG A 330 12.33 -4.07 -32.01
C ARG A 330 11.27 -3.09 -32.51
N GLN A 331 10.06 -3.21 -31.99
CA GLN A 331 8.96 -2.29 -32.29
C GLN A 331 9.35 -0.87 -31.88
N THR A 332 8.89 0.11 -32.64
CA THR A 332 9.09 1.54 -32.37
C THR A 332 7.79 2.29 -32.58
N GLY A 333 7.58 3.41 -31.89
CA GLY A 333 6.39 4.24 -32.05
C GLY A 333 5.77 4.65 -30.72
N THR A 334 4.46 4.86 -30.74
CA THR A 334 3.67 5.36 -29.61
C THR A 334 2.99 4.24 -28.83
N LEU A 335 2.37 4.57 -27.70
CA LEU A 335 1.50 3.66 -26.95
C LEU A 335 0.40 3.04 -27.82
N GLN A 336 -0.27 3.87 -28.63
CA GLN A 336 -1.30 3.44 -29.59
C GLN A 336 -0.77 2.48 -30.66
N THR A 337 0.53 2.47 -30.91
CA THR A 337 1.15 1.49 -31.81
C THR A 337 1.38 0.17 -31.10
N ALA A 338 1.89 0.22 -29.86
CA ALA A 338 2.19 -0.98 -29.06
C ALA A 338 0.92 -1.79 -28.72
N ILE A 339 -0.16 -1.10 -28.36
CA ILE A 339 -1.40 -1.71 -27.86
C ILE A 339 -2.20 -2.49 -28.92
N LYS A 340 -1.96 -2.21 -30.21
CA LYS A 340 -2.63 -2.93 -31.30
C LYS A 340 -2.31 -4.43 -31.23
N GLY A 341 -3.38 -5.22 -31.17
CA GLY A 341 -3.31 -6.68 -31.05
C GLY A 341 -2.70 -7.18 -29.75
N ALA A 342 -2.51 -6.33 -28.73
CA ALA A 342 -2.08 -6.79 -27.41
C ALA A 342 -3.22 -7.54 -26.70
N ASP A 343 -2.88 -8.56 -25.92
CA ASP A 343 -3.83 -9.28 -25.08
C ASP A 343 -4.03 -8.57 -23.74
N VAL A 344 -2.94 -8.00 -23.21
CA VAL A 344 -2.87 -7.43 -21.88
C VAL A 344 -2.25 -6.04 -21.95
N PHE A 345 -2.91 -5.08 -21.32
CA PHE A 345 -2.34 -3.76 -21.02
C PHE A 345 -2.13 -3.63 -19.51
N ILE A 346 -0.95 -3.15 -19.12
CA ILE A 346 -0.57 -2.87 -17.73
C ILE A 346 -0.09 -1.43 -17.65
N GLY A 347 -0.91 -0.56 -17.06
CA GLY A 347 -0.63 0.84 -16.82
C GLY A 347 -0.10 1.09 -15.42
N LEU A 348 1.05 1.75 -15.34
CA LEU A 348 1.77 2.18 -14.13
C LEU A 348 2.29 3.62 -14.32
N SER A 349 1.52 4.46 -14.99
CA SER A 349 1.95 5.75 -15.53
C SER A 349 1.01 6.89 -15.09
N SER A 350 0.84 7.89 -15.94
CA SER A 350 -0.14 8.98 -15.78
C SER A 350 -1.54 8.56 -16.25
N GLY A 351 -2.58 9.20 -15.71
CA GLY A 351 -3.97 8.95 -16.11
C GLY A 351 -4.35 9.52 -17.48
N GLY A 352 -5.42 8.98 -18.07
CA GLY A 352 -6.04 9.49 -19.31
C GLY A 352 -5.18 9.34 -20.58
N LEU A 353 -4.44 8.23 -20.69
CA LEU A 353 -3.52 7.96 -21.81
C LEU A 353 -4.16 7.16 -22.95
N LEU A 354 -5.27 6.47 -22.68
CA LEU A 354 -5.95 5.59 -23.61
C LEU A 354 -7.42 6.00 -23.75
N THR A 355 -7.98 5.78 -24.94
CA THR A 355 -9.42 5.88 -25.17
C THR A 355 -10.05 4.51 -25.38
N ARG A 356 -11.37 4.43 -25.34
CA ARG A 356 -12.10 3.21 -25.69
C ARG A 356 -11.74 2.68 -27.08
N GLU A 357 -11.53 3.56 -28.06
CA GLU A 357 -11.10 3.17 -29.41
C GLU A 357 -9.74 2.50 -29.43
N ASP A 358 -8.78 2.98 -28.62
CA ASP A 358 -7.47 2.35 -28.49
C ASP A 358 -7.61 0.93 -27.94
N ILE A 359 -8.45 0.73 -26.92
CA ILE A 359 -8.73 -0.58 -26.32
C ILE A 359 -9.42 -1.53 -27.33
N LEU A 360 -10.29 -1.03 -28.20
CA LEU A 360 -10.91 -1.84 -29.26
C LEU A 360 -9.91 -2.35 -30.30
N THR A 361 -8.69 -1.79 -30.38
CA THR A 361 -7.62 -2.30 -31.26
C THR A 361 -6.81 -3.45 -30.66
N MET A 362 -7.02 -3.76 -29.38
CA MET A 362 -6.45 -4.93 -28.71
C MET A 362 -7.07 -6.23 -29.25
N ALA A 363 -6.47 -7.37 -28.90
CA ALA A 363 -7.04 -8.67 -29.18
C ALA A 363 -8.45 -8.85 -28.56
N GLU A 364 -9.21 -9.85 -29.01
CA GLU A 364 -10.43 -10.28 -28.31
C GLU A 364 -10.08 -10.80 -26.90
N ASP A 365 -11.04 -10.78 -25.97
CA ASP A 365 -10.84 -11.13 -24.56
C ASP A 365 -9.64 -10.40 -23.92
N ARG A 366 -9.65 -9.08 -24.09
CA ARG A 366 -8.61 -8.16 -23.63
C ARG A 366 -8.65 -7.92 -22.13
N ILE A 367 -7.47 -7.81 -21.54
CA ILE A 367 -7.25 -7.56 -20.11
C ILE A 367 -6.58 -6.18 -19.97
N VAL A 368 -7.17 -5.30 -19.17
CA VAL A 368 -6.71 -3.90 -19.00
C VAL A 368 -6.53 -3.61 -17.52
N PHE A 369 -5.27 -3.55 -17.08
CA PHE A 369 -4.92 -3.16 -15.71
C PHE A 369 -4.48 -1.69 -15.72
N ALA A 370 -5.40 -0.77 -15.44
CA ALA A 370 -5.17 0.68 -15.40
C ALA A 370 -4.90 1.11 -13.96
N MET A 371 -3.65 1.02 -13.51
CA MET A 371 -3.29 1.14 -12.09
C MET A 371 -2.72 2.51 -11.69
N ALA A 372 -2.69 3.49 -12.60
CA ALA A 372 -2.35 4.86 -12.23
C ALA A 372 -3.29 5.41 -11.15
N ASN A 373 -2.72 6.14 -10.19
CA ASN A 373 -3.44 6.83 -9.12
C ASN A 373 -3.13 8.33 -9.15
N PRO A 374 -4.11 9.21 -8.82
CA PRO A 374 -5.50 8.88 -8.47
C PRO A 374 -6.41 8.61 -9.68
N THR A 375 -5.98 9.02 -10.88
CA THR A 375 -6.73 8.84 -12.13
C THR A 375 -6.09 7.74 -12.97
N PRO A 376 -6.81 6.64 -13.27
CA PRO A 376 -6.33 5.56 -14.12
C PRO A 376 -5.99 6.00 -15.55
N GLU A 377 -5.21 5.19 -16.27
CA GLU A 377 -4.89 5.40 -17.69
C GLU A 377 -6.13 5.48 -18.58
N ILE A 378 -7.20 4.76 -18.20
CA ILE A 378 -8.54 4.82 -18.77
C ILE A 378 -9.54 4.47 -17.67
N LEU A 379 -10.69 5.15 -17.63
CA LEU A 379 -11.69 4.91 -16.60
C LEU A 379 -12.42 3.57 -16.84
N PRO A 380 -12.67 2.75 -15.81
CA PRO A 380 -13.36 1.46 -15.96
C PRO A 380 -14.73 1.58 -16.64
N GLU A 381 -15.52 2.61 -16.32
CA GLU A 381 -16.83 2.85 -16.94
C GLU A 381 -16.78 3.02 -18.47
N GLU A 382 -15.61 3.33 -19.03
CA GLU A 382 -15.43 3.46 -20.48
C GLU A 382 -15.19 2.11 -21.18
N ILE A 383 -14.88 1.03 -20.46
CA ILE A 383 -14.40 -0.23 -21.07
C ILE A 383 -14.80 -1.53 -20.34
N GLU A 384 -15.47 -1.47 -19.19
CA GLU A 384 -15.85 -2.64 -18.39
C GLU A 384 -16.75 -3.64 -19.13
N ASP A 385 -17.47 -3.20 -20.17
CA ASP A 385 -18.31 -4.03 -21.03
C ASP A 385 -17.53 -4.78 -22.13
N ILE A 386 -16.27 -4.39 -22.39
CA ILE A 386 -15.43 -4.94 -23.47
C ILE A 386 -14.10 -5.52 -23.00
N ALA A 387 -13.78 -5.44 -21.71
CA ALA A 387 -12.50 -5.87 -21.15
C ALA A 387 -12.65 -6.36 -19.70
N ILE A 388 -11.73 -7.22 -19.27
CA ILE A 388 -11.49 -7.43 -17.83
C ILE A 388 -10.66 -6.26 -17.33
N VAL A 389 -11.19 -5.49 -16.39
CA VAL A 389 -10.55 -4.26 -15.89
C VAL A 389 -10.10 -4.45 -14.45
N ALA A 390 -8.87 -4.01 -14.16
CA ALA A 390 -8.36 -3.89 -12.79
C ALA A 390 -7.74 -2.50 -12.60
N THR A 391 -7.82 -1.95 -11.38
CA THR A 391 -7.26 -0.62 -11.07
C THR A 391 -6.54 -0.60 -9.73
N GLY A 392 -5.83 0.49 -9.42
CA GLY A 392 -5.29 0.72 -8.08
C GLY A 392 -6.32 1.25 -7.07
N ARG A 393 -7.52 1.63 -7.52
CA ARG A 393 -8.52 2.33 -6.71
C ARG A 393 -9.45 1.36 -5.98
N SER A 394 -9.83 1.71 -4.76
CA SER A 394 -10.66 0.87 -3.88
C SER A 394 -12.16 0.94 -4.18
N ASP A 395 -12.60 1.92 -4.96
CA ASP A 395 -14.01 2.11 -5.32
C ASP A 395 -14.42 1.34 -6.58
N TYR A 396 -13.46 0.72 -7.28
CA TYR A 396 -13.75 -0.17 -8.40
C TYR A 396 -13.54 -1.65 -8.04
N PRO A 397 -14.19 -2.57 -8.78
CA PRO A 397 -13.84 -3.99 -8.74
C PRO A 397 -12.37 -4.23 -9.09
N ASN A 398 -11.86 -5.42 -8.74
CA ASN A 398 -10.51 -5.85 -9.07
C ASN A 398 -9.40 -4.87 -8.66
N GLN A 399 -9.42 -4.41 -7.40
CA GLN A 399 -8.36 -3.55 -6.90
C GLN A 399 -7.03 -4.30 -6.77
N ILE A 400 -6.02 -3.86 -7.50
CA ILE A 400 -4.62 -4.28 -7.32
C ILE A 400 -4.05 -3.49 -6.13
N ASN A 401 -4.01 -4.14 -4.96
CA ASN A 401 -3.60 -3.53 -3.71
C ASN A 401 -2.50 -4.34 -3.02
N ASN A 402 -1.35 -3.71 -2.77
CA ASN A 402 -0.16 -4.33 -2.18
C ASN A 402 -0.42 -4.95 -0.79
N VAL A 403 -1.50 -4.54 -0.09
CA VAL A 403 -1.95 -5.14 1.17
C VAL A 403 -2.23 -6.64 1.05
N LEU A 404 -2.56 -7.15 -0.13
CA LEU A 404 -2.72 -8.58 -0.36
C LEU A 404 -1.39 -9.36 -0.31
N CYS A 405 -0.26 -8.67 -0.41
CA CYS A 405 1.06 -9.25 -0.59
C CYS A 405 1.94 -9.13 0.66
N PHE A 406 2.30 -7.90 1.06
CA PHE A 406 3.35 -7.68 2.07
C PHE A 406 3.09 -8.36 3.42
N PRO A 407 1.85 -8.41 3.98
CA PRO A 407 1.65 -9.04 5.28
C PRO A 407 1.97 -10.54 5.23
N GLY A 408 1.49 -11.23 4.19
CA GLY A 408 1.69 -12.67 4.00
C GLY A 408 3.14 -13.03 3.68
N ILE A 409 3.80 -12.27 2.80
CA ILE A 409 5.21 -12.52 2.45
C ILE A 409 6.10 -12.41 3.70
N PHE A 410 5.97 -11.32 4.46
CA PHE A 410 6.76 -11.15 5.67
C PHE A 410 6.40 -12.17 6.76
N ARG A 411 5.12 -12.54 6.89
CA ARG A 411 4.73 -13.61 7.82
C ARG A 411 5.46 -14.91 7.52
N GLY A 412 5.47 -15.32 6.25
CA GLY A 412 6.18 -16.51 5.79
C GLY A 412 7.69 -16.39 6.00
N ALA A 413 8.29 -15.28 5.57
CA ALA A 413 9.72 -15.02 5.70
C ALA A 413 10.21 -15.03 7.16
N LEU A 414 9.44 -14.42 8.09
CA LEU A 414 9.76 -14.40 9.52
C LEU A 414 9.64 -15.79 10.16
N ASP A 415 8.61 -16.56 9.79
CA ASP A 415 8.34 -17.88 10.37
C ASP A 415 9.43 -18.90 10.04
N CYS A 416 9.94 -18.86 8.79
CA CYS A 416 11.05 -19.70 8.35
C CYS A 416 12.44 -19.05 8.51
N ARG A 417 12.51 -17.82 9.03
CA ARG A 417 13.74 -17.02 9.16
C ARG A 417 14.51 -16.97 7.83
N ALA A 418 13.81 -16.67 6.75
CA ALA A 418 14.39 -16.50 5.44
C ALA A 418 15.57 -15.50 5.50
N SER A 419 16.66 -15.78 4.77
CA SER A 419 17.78 -14.82 4.63
C SER A 419 17.45 -13.65 3.72
N THR A 420 16.54 -13.84 2.76
CA THR A 420 16.13 -12.86 1.75
C THR A 420 14.70 -13.15 1.29
N ILE A 421 14.10 -12.29 0.46
CA ILE A 421 12.89 -12.61 -0.30
C ILE A 421 13.29 -12.73 -1.77
N ASN A 422 13.38 -13.96 -2.27
CA ASN A 422 13.83 -14.25 -3.63
C ASN A 422 12.65 -14.33 -4.63
N GLU A 423 12.93 -14.57 -5.90
CA GLU A 423 11.90 -14.58 -6.95
C GLU A 423 10.94 -15.76 -6.82
N GLU A 424 11.41 -16.94 -6.42
CA GLU A 424 10.55 -18.11 -6.18
C GLU A 424 9.50 -17.84 -5.10
N MET A 425 9.86 -17.12 -4.03
CA MET A 425 8.90 -16.71 -3.00
C MET A 425 7.87 -15.71 -3.52
N LYS A 426 8.26 -14.78 -4.39
CA LYS A 426 7.36 -13.78 -4.96
C LYS A 426 6.36 -14.41 -5.93
N LEU A 427 6.83 -15.31 -6.80
CA LEU A 427 5.97 -16.12 -7.68
C LEU A 427 4.99 -16.96 -6.83
N ALA A 428 5.50 -17.66 -5.82
CA ALA A 428 4.67 -18.45 -4.91
C ALA A 428 3.62 -17.61 -4.18
N ALA A 429 3.93 -16.36 -3.83
CA ALA A 429 2.97 -15.42 -3.25
C ALA A 429 1.89 -15.00 -4.26
N ALA A 430 2.26 -14.71 -5.51
CA ALA A 430 1.30 -14.34 -6.56
C ALA A 430 0.31 -15.49 -6.82
N GLU A 431 0.82 -16.71 -6.97
CA GLU A 431 -0.03 -17.89 -7.16
C GLU A 431 -0.90 -18.19 -5.93
N ALA A 432 -0.40 -17.90 -4.71
CA ALA A 432 -1.17 -18.06 -3.48
C ALA A 432 -2.38 -17.10 -3.48
N ILE A 433 -2.15 -15.82 -3.74
CA ILE A 433 -3.21 -14.81 -3.82
C ILE A 433 -4.25 -15.21 -4.87
N ALA A 434 -3.79 -15.54 -6.09
CA ALA A 434 -4.67 -15.95 -7.18
C ALA A 434 -5.55 -17.14 -6.78
N SER A 435 -4.98 -18.14 -6.11
CA SER A 435 -5.70 -19.35 -5.70
C SER A 435 -6.77 -19.17 -4.62
N THR A 436 -6.83 -18.00 -3.98
CA THR A 436 -7.88 -17.71 -2.99
C THR A 436 -9.19 -17.28 -3.63
N VAL A 437 -9.19 -16.95 -4.93
CA VAL A 437 -10.40 -16.81 -5.73
C VAL A 437 -10.75 -18.19 -6.28
N ILE A 438 -11.85 -18.76 -5.82
CA ILE A 438 -12.31 -20.08 -6.27
C ILE A 438 -13.01 -19.99 -7.64
N ASP A 439 -13.06 -21.10 -8.35
CA ASP A 439 -13.54 -21.16 -9.73
C ASP A 439 -15.00 -20.72 -9.88
N GLU A 440 -15.82 -20.93 -8.85
CA GLU A 440 -17.21 -20.51 -8.80
C GLU A 440 -17.39 -18.99 -8.61
N GLU A 441 -16.40 -18.31 -8.02
CA GLU A 441 -16.41 -16.87 -7.79
C GLU A 441 -15.72 -16.09 -8.92
N LEU A 442 -14.83 -16.75 -9.66
CA LEU A 442 -14.03 -16.15 -10.72
C LEU A 442 -14.92 -15.60 -11.85
N ASN A 443 -14.89 -14.28 -12.02
CA ASN A 443 -15.57 -13.59 -13.10
C ASN A 443 -14.85 -12.27 -13.43
N SER A 444 -15.32 -11.54 -14.45
CA SER A 444 -14.65 -10.32 -14.93
C SER A 444 -14.54 -9.20 -13.88
N HIS A 445 -15.37 -9.23 -12.83
CA HIS A 445 -15.36 -8.27 -11.71
C HIS A 445 -14.75 -8.85 -10.43
N HIS A 446 -14.24 -10.09 -10.47
CA HIS A 446 -13.67 -10.78 -9.32
C HIS A 446 -12.50 -11.69 -9.72
N ILE A 447 -11.39 -11.08 -10.14
CA ILE A 447 -10.12 -11.78 -10.44
C ILE A 447 -9.10 -11.69 -9.30
N ILE A 448 -9.34 -10.82 -8.32
CA ILE A 448 -8.47 -10.61 -7.16
C ILE A 448 -9.33 -10.69 -5.88
N PRO A 449 -8.84 -11.32 -4.81
CA PRO A 449 -9.61 -11.41 -3.57
C PRO A 449 -9.73 -10.04 -2.89
N SER A 450 -10.72 -9.90 -2.01
CA SER A 450 -10.79 -8.74 -1.11
C SER A 450 -9.57 -8.67 -0.18
N VAL A 451 -9.10 -7.46 0.12
CA VAL A 451 -8.05 -7.23 1.14
C VAL A 451 -8.44 -7.73 2.54
N PHE A 452 -9.74 -7.96 2.79
CA PHE A 452 -10.25 -8.51 4.05
C PHE A 452 -10.44 -10.03 4.04
N ASN A 453 -10.12 -10.71 2.93
CA ASN A 453 -10.12 -12.15 2.89
C ASN A 453 -8.97 -12.68 3.76
N LYS A 454 -9.31 -13.32 4.88
CA LYS A 454 -8.36 -13.83 5.87
C LYS A 454 -7.51 -14.99 5.36
N ASP A 455 -7.99 -15.71 4.33
CA ASP A 455 -7.30 -16.87 3.78
C ASP A 455 -6.10 -16.46 2.92
N VAL A 456 -6.05 -15.21 2.44
CA VAL A 456 -4.93 -14.68 1.64
C VAL A 456 -3.62 -14.75 2.42
N VAL A 457 -3.57 -14.21 3.64
CA VAL A 457 -2.33 -14.19 4.44
C VAL A 457 -1.87 -15.62 4.77
N ILE A 458 -2.82 -16.52 5.05
CA ILE A 458 -2.53 -17.93 5.34
C ILE A 458 -1.94 -18.62 4.11
N ALA A 459 -2.59 -18.48 2.95
CA ALA A 459 -2.15 -19.07 1.70
C ALA A 459 -0.76 -18.54 1.28
N VAL A 460 -0.56 -17.22 1.34
CA VAL A 460 0.71 -16.58 0.99
C VAL A 460 1.81 -17.05 1.93
N ARG A 461 1.59 -16.99 3.25
CA ARG A 461 2.56 -17.48 4.25
C ARG A 461 3.02 -18.91 3.91
N ASP A 462 2.06 -19.80 3.67
CA ASP A 462 2.35 -21.22 3.50
C ASP A 462 3.13 -21.50 2.22
N ARG A 463 2.76 -20.85 1.10
CA ARG A 463 3.50 -21.01 -0.18
C ARG A 463 4.87 -20.35 -0.12
N VAL A 464 4.99 -19.19 0.52
CA VAL A 464 6.26 -18.49 0.72
C VAL A 464 7.23 -19.32 1.57
N ILE A 465 6.76 -19.97 2.64
CA ILE A 465 7.60 -20.86 3.45
C ILE A 465 8.08 -22.05 2.61
N LYS A 466 7.19 -22.69 1.85
CA LYS A 466 7.56 -23.81 0.97
C LYS A 466 8.60 -23.40 -0.07
N ALA A 467 8.40 -22.26 -0.73
CA ALA A 467 9.35 -21.71 -1.70
C ALA A 467 10.71 -21.43 -1.05
N ALA A 468 10.72 -20.79 0.13
CA ALA A 468 11.95 -20.50 0.88
C ALA A 468 12.72 -21.77 1.29
N ILE A 469 12.02 -22.85 1.63
CA ILE A 469 12.63 -24.15 1.92
C ILE A 469 13.22 -24.75 0.64
N GLN A 470 12.46 -24.77 -0.45
CA GLN A 470 12.86 -25.36 -1.73
C GLN A 470 14.06 -24.65 -2.37
N SER A 471 14.11 -23.32 -2.28
CA SER A 471 15.23 -22.51 -2.78
C SER A 471 16.42 -22.44 -1.83
N GLY A 472 16.32 -23.05 -0.63
CA GLY A 472 17.43 -23.15 0.32
C GLY A 472 17.73 -21.88 1.12
N ILE A 473 16.84 -20.88 1.10
CA ILE A 473 17.04 -19.60 1.81
C ILE A 473 16.44 -19.58 3.22
N ALA A 474 15.61 -20.57 3.58
CA ALA A 474 15.04 -20.70 4.92
C ALA A 474 16.10 -21.12 5.95
N LYS A 475 16.39 -20.28 6.96
CA LYS A 475 17.31 -20.64 8.07
C LYS A 475 16.66 -21.55 9.11
N LYS A 476 15.34 -21.75 9.05
CA LYS A 476 14.59 -22.59 9.97
C LYS A 476 13.39 -23.22 9.27
N THR A 477 13.26 -24.54 9.35
CA THR A 477 12.03 -25.24 8.95
C THR A 477 11.01 -25.23 10.10
N PRO A 478 9.84 -24.56 9.96
CA PRO A 478 8.77 -24.62 10.95
C PRO A 478 8.27 -26.05 11.14
N ARG A 479 7.68 -26.35 12.30
CA ARG A 479 7.40 -27.74 12.71
C ARG A 479 6.40 -28.43 11.79
N GLU A 480 5.46 -27.66 11.26
CA GLU A 480 4.41 -28.08 10.33
C GLU A 480 4.94 -28.44 8.91
N TYR A 481 6.20 -28.13 8.60
CA TYR A 481 6.85 -28.46 7.31
C TYR A 481 8.04 -29.43 7.46
N ARG A 482 8.16 -30.12 8.60
CA ARG A 482 9.23 -31.10 8.86
C ARG A 482 8.86 -32.51 8.44
#